data_AF-A0A382DVL4-F1
#
_entry.id   AF-A0A382DVL4-F1
#
_cell.length_a   1.000
_cell.length_b   1.000
_cell.length_c   1.000
_cell.angle_alpha   90.00
_cell.angle_beta   90.00
_cell.angle_gamma   90.00
#
_symmetry.space_group_name_H-M   'P 1'
#
loop_
_entity.id
_entity.type
_entity.pdbx_description
1 polymer ?
#
loop_
_entity_poly.entity_id
_entity_poly.type
_entity_poly.pdbx_seq_one_letter_code
_entity_poly.pdbx_strand_id
1 'polypeptide(L)'
;VKNIIFFISLLMLISCGSNPLSTSKKESIKCPTVLFAAEHKKYLRINASAISVDDVAYKAEINNYNFSKGCFINDNNFTASLSILFIVKPLIKEQNIITLPFYLAILDKEKKLRDIQYYYTEGNFNKNLETETKEFVETDLSKTITINIPDVDEMITIVVGFMLDKQQLEILN
;
A
#
# COMPACT_ATOMS: atom_id res chain seq x y z
N VAL A 1 -76.07 21.44 -25.92
CA VAL A 1 -75.06 20.70 -25.12
C VAL A 1 -73.81 20.59 -25.98
N LYS A 2 -72.78 21.39 -25.69
CA LYS A 2 -71.51 21.43 -26.44
C LYS A 2 -70.41 21.24 -25.40
N ASN A 3 -69.84 20.05 -25.39
CA ASN A 3 -68.97 19.55 -24.33
C ASN A 3 -67.63 20.29 -24.29
N ILE A 4 -67.29 20.71 -23.08
CA ILE A 4 -66.00 21.24 -22.64
C ILE A 4 -65.02 20.06 -22.55
N ILE A 5 -64.10 19.99 -23.51
CA ILE A 5 -62.98 19.05 -23.63
C ILE A 5 -61.90 19.91 -24.31
N PHE A 6 -60.71 20.20 -23.80
CA PHE A 6 -59.83 19.51 -22.86
C PHE A 6 -58.76 20.55 -22.44
N PHE A 7 -58.88 21.16 -21.25
CA PHE A 7 -57.88 22.09 -20.70
C PHE A 7 -56.89 21.36 -19.78
N ILE A 8 -56.52 20.12 -20.15
CA ILE A 8 -55.71 19.19 -19.33
C ILE A 8 -54.52 18.69 -20.16
N SER A 9 -53.80 19.60 -20.82
CA SER A 9 -52.50 19.28 -21.43
C SER A 9 -51.34 20.14 -20.90
N LEU A 10 -51.60 21.06 -19.96
CA LEU A 10 -50.59 21.99 -19.45
C LEU A 10 -50.02 21.65 -18.06
N LEU A 11 -50.38 20.51 -17.47
CA LEU A 11 -49.89 20.09 -16.14
C LEU A 11 -48.79 19.02 -16.17
N MET A 12 -48.31 18.61 -17.35
CA MET A 12 -47.29 17.57 -17.50
C MET A 12 -45.84 18.09 -17.61
N LEU A 13 -45.57 19.38 -17.33
CA LEU A 13 -44.26 20.00 -17.59
C LEU A 13 -43.42 20.38 -16.36
N ILE A 14 -43.73 19.86 -15.17
CA ILE A 14 -42.85 20.09 -14.01
C ILE A 14 -42.75 18.84 -13.13
N SER A 15 -41.99 17.85 -13.61
CA SER A 15 -41.26 16.97 -12.70
C SER A 15 -40.03 16.38 -13.38
N CYS A 16 -39.09 17.25 -13.75
CA CYS A 16 -37.68 16.90 -13.61
C CYS A 16 -37.29 17.25 -12.18
N GLY A 17 -37.69 16.41 -11.23
CA GLY A 17 -36.94 16.30 -10.00
C GLY A 17 -35.56 15.78 -10.38
N SER A 18 -34.63 16.68 -10.66
CA SER A 18 -33.22 16.34 -10.51
C SER A 18 -33.07 15.97 -9.05
N ASN A 19 -33.18 14.68 -8.72
CA ASN A 19 -32.53 14.18 -7.52
C ASN A 19 -31.11 14.71 -7.66
N PRO A 20 -30.64 15.61 -6.77
CA PRO A 20 -29.23 15.92 -6.77
C PRO A 20 -28.58 14.56 -6.60
N LEU A 21 -27.87 14.11 -7.64
CA LEU A 21 -27.00 12.96 -7.54
C LEU A 21 -26.17 13.29 -6.30
N SER A 22 -26.44 12.58 -5.20
CA SER A 22 -25.76 12.80 -3.94
C SER A 22 -24.30 12.53 -4.25
N THR A 23 -23.55 13.58 -4.58
CA THR A 23 -22.12 13.50 -4.76
C THR A 23 -21.63 13.23 -3.37
N SER A 24 -21.38 11.95 -3.08
CA SER A 24 -20.86 11.57 -1.80
C SER A 24 -19.60 12.39 -1.55
N LYS A 25 -19.64 13.07 -0.41
CA LYS A 25 -18.66 14.09 -0.10
C LYS A 25 -17.40 13.36 0.30
N LYS A 26 -16.36 13.47 -0.52
CA LYS A 26 -15.03 13.02 -0.16
C LYS A 26 -14.52 13.88 1.01
N GLU A 27 -14.49 13.30 2.19
CA GLU A 27 -14.08 13.98 3.41
C GLU A 27 -12.62 13.66 3.73
N SER A 28 -11.84 14.69 4.06
CA SER A 28 -10.47 14.52 4.55
C SER A 28 -10.52 14.07 6.02
N ILE A 29 -9.77 13.03 6.35
CA ILE A 29 -9.73 12.47 7.70
C ILE A 29 -8.29 12.37 8.20
N LYS A 30 -8.13 12.18 9.51
CA LYS A 30 -6.84 11.82 10.09
C LYS A 30 -6.40 10.46 9.54
N CYS A 31 -5.18 10.40 9.03
CA CYS A 31 -4.62 9.14 8.56
C CYS A 31 -4.44 8.13 9.70
N PRO A 32 -4.66 6.83 9.43
CA PRO A 32 -4.48 5.79 10.42
C PRO A 32 -3.00 5.63 10.78
N THR A 33 -2.75 5.03 11.94
CA THR A 33 -1.40 4.63 12.33
C THR A 33 -0.90 3.51 11.42
N VAL A 34 0.36 3.62 11.00
CA VAL A 34 1.08 2.54 10.32
C VAL A 34 2.14 1.99 11.28
N LEU A 35 2.20 0.68 11.43
CA LEU A 35 3.17 -0.05 12.23
C LEU A 35 3.98 -0.98 11.35
N PHE A 36 5.19 -1.32 11.80
CA PHE A 36 6.01 -2.35 11.16
C PHE A 36 5.97 -3.63 11.98
N ALA A 37 5.66 -4.75 11.35
CA ALA A 37 5.67 -6.06 11.99
C ALA A 37 7.08 -6.40 12.46
N ALA A 38 7.27 -6.62 13.76
CA ALA A 38 8.60 -6.76 14.36
C ALA A 38 9.44 -7.87 13.71
N GLU A 39 8.86 -9.07 13.60
CA GLU A 39 9.53 -10.26 13.02
C GLU A 39 9.63 -10.21 11.49
N HIS A 40 8.84 -9.34 10.83
CA HIS A 40 8.79 -9.22 9.37
C HIS A 40 9.34 -7.87 8.88
N LYS A 41 10.07 -7.11 9.71
CA LYS A 41 10.61 -5.79 9.34
C LYS A 41 11.83 -5.89 8.42
N LYS A 42 12.53 -7.03 8.46
CA LYS A 42 13.76 -7.31 7.70
C LYS A 42 13.53 -8.41 6.68
N TYR A 43 14.32 -8.41 5.62
CA TYR A 43 14.26 -9.38 4.53
C TYR A 43 15.66 -9.75 4.04
N LEU A 44 15.84 -11.00 3.61
CA LEU A 44 17.10 -11.52 3.06
C LEU A 44 16.82 -12.21 1.73
N ARG A 45 17.46 -11.81 0.64
CA ARG A 45 17.40 -12.58 -0.62
C ARG A 45 18.51 -13.63 -0.61
N ILE A 46 18.16 -14.89 -0.82
CA ILE A 46 19.12 -16.02 -0.89
C ILE A 46 19.22 -16.49 -2.35
N ASN A 47 20.42 -16.75 -2.86
CA ASN A 47 20.65 -17.05 -4.29
C ASN A 47 20.62 -18.55 -4.66
N ALA A 48 20.79 -19.50 -3.73
CA ALA A 48 20.71 -20.93 -4.03
C ALA A 48 20.43 -21.82 -2.79
N SER A 49 20.13 -23.09 -3.05
CA SER A 49 19.48 -24.11 -2.20
C SER A 49 20.27 -24.70 -1.02
N ALA A 50 21.38 -24.09 -0.61
CA ALA A 50 22.15 -24.49 0.57
C ALA A 50 22.57 -23.24 1.38
N ILE A 51 22.61 -23.39 2.71
CA ILE A 51 22.56 -22.28 3.66
C ILE A 51 23.98 -21.94 4.14
N SER A 52 24.54 -20.84 3.64
CA SER A 52 25.56 -20.05 4.34
C SER A 52 25.10 -18.59 4.43
N VAL A 53 25.52 -17.87 5.48
CA VAL A 53 25.44 -16.39 5.53
C VAL A 53 26.12 -15.77 4.29
N ASP A 54 27.06 -16.50 3.70
CA ASP A 54 27.78 -16.12 2.48
C ASP A 54 26.92 -16.20 1.20
N ASP A 55 25.76 -16.86 1.23
CA ASP A 55 24.87 -17.04 0.07
C ASP A 55 23.70 -16.03 0.03
N VAL A 56 23.71 -15.06 0.96
CA VAL A 56 22.72 -13.98 0.98
C VAL A 56 23.12 -12.91 -0.04
N ALA A 57 22.26 -12.68 -1.03
CA ALA A 57 22.49 -11.71 -2.07
C ALA A 57 22.41 -10.27 -1.55
N TYR A 58 21.37 -9.98 -0.77
CA TYR A 58 21.16 -8.68 -0.14
C TYR A 58 20.22 -8.78 1.06
N LYS A 59 20.32 -7.77 1.93
CA LYS A 59 19.38 -7.55 3.02
C LYS A 59 18.56 -6.29 2.79
N ALA A 60 17.31 -6.29 3.24
CA ALA A 60 16.45 -5.12 3.20
C ALA A 60 15.75 -4.89 4.54
N GLU A 61 15.38 -3.64 4.81
CA GLU A 61 14.61 -3.23 5.98
C GLU A 61 13.51 -2.23 5.58
N ILE A 62 12.31 -2.43 6.12
CA ILE A 62 11.25 -1.42 6.07
C ILE A 62 11.64 -0.28 7.01
N ASN A 63 11.86 0.91 6.45
CA ASN A 63 12.45 2.01 7.22
C ASN A 63 11.43 3.07 7.61
N ASN A 64 10.62 3.55 6.66
CA ASN A 64 9.70 4.66 6.90
C ASN A 64 8.46 4.58 6.01
N TYR A 65 7.45 5.40 6.33
CA TYR A 65 6.24 5.55 5.54
C TYR A 65 5.76 7.00 5.50
N ASN A 66 4.94 7.32 4.51
CA ASN A 66 4.26 8.62 4.41
C ASN A 66 2.92 8.49 3.68
N PHE A 67 1.91 9.26 4.10
CA PHE A 67 0.67 9.43 3.33
C PHE A 67 0.82 10.61 2.36
N SER A 68 1.31 10.33 1.14
CA SER A 68 1.72 11.36 0.17
C SER A 68 0.60 12.29 -0.31
N LYS A 69 -0.67 11.87 -0.19
CA LYS A 69 -1.84 12.66 -0.61
C LYS A 69 -2.87 12.86 0.51
N GLY A 70 -2.53 12.51 1.75
CA GLY A 70 -3.50 12.43 2.85
C GLY A 70 -4.45 11.24 2.75
N CYS A 71 -5.47 11.23 3.62
CA CYS A 71 -6.43 10.15 3.76
C CYS A 71 -7.85 10.68 3.66
N PHE A 72 -8.70 9.92 2.99
CA PHE A 72 -10.06 10.35 2.67
C PHE A 72 -11.06 9.23 2.93
N ILE A 73 -12.29 9.62 3.24
CA ILE A 73 -13.43 8.71 3.30
C ILE A 73 -14.51 9.19 2.33
N ASN A 74 -15.14 8.25 1.62
CA ASN A 74 -16.28 8.52 0.77
C ASN A 74 -17.27 7.35 0.81
N ASP A 75 -18.49 7.57 1.29
CA ASP A 75 -19.48 6.50 1.53
C ASP A 75 -18.86 5.30 2.29
N ASN A 76 -18.19 5.57 3.41
CA ASN A 76 -17.45 4.60 4.22
C ASN A 76 -16.27 3.91 3.50
N ASN A 77 -15.94 4.26 2.25
CA ASN A 77 -14.74 3.77 1.59
C ASN A 77 -13.55 4.63 1.98
N PHE A 78 -12.61 4.05 2.71
CA PHE A 78 -11.34 4.68 3.02
C PHE A 78 -10.41 4.63 1.80
N THR A 79 -9.83 5.77 1.44
CA THR A 79 -8.82 5.85 0.38
C THR A 79 -7.60 6.66 0.85
N ALA A 80 -6.41 6.12 0.61
CA ALA A 80 -5.16 6.81 0.90
C ALA A 80 -4.04 6.43 -0.08
N SER A 81 -3.04 7.31 -0.23
CA SER A 81 -1.80 6.99 -0.94
C SER A 81 -0.66 6.80 0.07
N LEU A 82 -0.35 5.54 0.38
CA LEU A 82 0.71 5.16 1.32
C LEU A 82 2.01 4.91 0.56
N SER A 83 3.02 5.73 0.83
CA SER A 83 4.39 5.56 0.36
C SER A 83 5.21 4.85 1.45
N ILE A 84 5.96 3.82 1.07
CA ILE A 84 6.81 3.02 1.97
C ILE A 84 8.25 3.08 1.46
N LEU A 85 9.19 3.33 2.37
CA LEU A 85 10.62 3.38 2.12
C LEU A 85 11.28 2.09 2.61
N PHE A 86 12.06 1.48 1.73
CA PHE A 86 12.88 0.30 1.98
C PHE A 86 14.35 0.67 1.80
N ILE A 87 15.19 0.25 2.74
CA ILE A 87 16.65 0.40 2.65
C ILE A 87 17.22 -0.96 2.30
N VAL A 88 17.99 -1.04 1.21
CA VAL A 88 18.49 -2.31 0.69
C VAL A 88 20.02 -2.25 0.62
N LYS A 89 20.67 -3.18 1.31
CA LYS A 89 22.12 -3.29 1.34
C LYS A 89 22.58 -4.55 0.60
N PRO A 90 23.39 -4.41 -0.47
CA PRO A 90 23.95 -5.56 -1.17
C PRO A 90 24.95 -6.28 -0.26
N LEU A 91 24.99 -7.60 -0.36
CA LEU A 91 25.95 -8.44 0.37
C LEU A 91 26.90 -9.18 -0.58
N ILE A 92 26.47 -9.45 -1.81
CA ILE A 92 27.32 -9.94 -2.91
C ILE A 92 27.16 -9.08 -4.16
N LYS A 93 28.14 -9.16 -5.09
CA LYS A 93 28.26 -8.23 -6.23
C LYS A 93 27.43 -8.63 -7.47
N GLU A 94 26.83 -9.82 -7.50
CA GLU A 94 26.28 -10.41 -8.73
C GLU A 94 24.78 -10.11 -8.97
N GLN A 95 24.08 -9.56 -7.97
CA GLN A 95 22.64 -9.31 -8.04
C GLN A 95 22.34 -7.83 -8.30
N ASN A 96 22.02 -7.46 -9.55
CA ASN A 96 21.67 -6.07 -9.87
C ASN A 96 20.21 -5.71 -9.53
N ILE A 97 19.28 -6.66 -9.71
CA ILE A 97 17.85 -6.43 -9.54
C ILE A 97 17.42 -6.80 -8.12
N ILE A 98 16.79 -5.83 -7.47
CA ILE A 98 16.15 -5.95 -6.16
C ILE A 98 14.68 -6.27 -6.36
N THR A 99 14.14 -7.22 -5.59
CA THR A 99 12.72 -7.53 -5.55
C THR A 99 12.31 -7.79 -4.11
N LEU A 100 11.39 -6.97 -3.60
CA LEU A 100 10.95 -7.01 -2.22
C LEU A 100 9.44 -7.31 -2.16
N PRO A 101 9.04 -8.54 -1.83
CA PRO A 101 7.64 -8.87 -1.57
C PRO A 101 7.23 -8.45 -0.15
N PHE A 102 6.10 -7.78 -0.01
CA PHE A 102 5.63 -7.28 1.28
C PHE A 102 4.09 -7.28 1.33
N TYR A 103 3.53 -7.18 2.53
CA TYR A 103 2.11 -7.13 2.75
C TYR A 103 1.70 -5.93 3.61
N LEU A 104 0.43 -5.55 3.50
CA LEU A 104 -0.27 -4.65 4.39
C LEU A 104 -1.38 -5.45 5.09
N ALA A 105 -1.28 -5.65 6.40
CA ALA A 105 -2.36 -6.18 7.22
C ALA A 105 -3.18 -5.01 7.79
N ILE A 106 -4.47 -5.03 7.53
CA ILE A 106 -5.41 -4.01 7.98
C ILE A 106 -6.11 -4.55 9.22
N LEU A 107 -5.95 -3.83 10.32
CA LEU A 107 -6.59 -4.16 11.59
C LEU A 107 -7.73 -3.18 11.88
N ASP A 108 -8.82 -3.70 12.44
CA ASP A 108 -9.90 -2.87 12.98
C ASP A 108 -9.48 -2.17 14.30
N LYS A 109 -10.40 -1.42 14.91
CA LYS A 109 -10.14 -0.71 16.17
C LYS A 109 -9.81 -1.68 17.31
N GLU A 110 -10.37 -2.88 17.30
CA GLU A 110 -10.11 -3.96 18.26
C GLU A 110 -8.82 -4.74 17.96
N LYS A 111 -8.04 -4.31 16.95
CA LYS A 111 -6.80 -4.96 16.50
C LYS A 111 -7.01 -6.36 15.92
N LYS A 112 -8.22 -6.69 15.48
CA LYS A 112 -8.49 -7.92 14.74
C LYS A 112 -8.16 -7.72 13.27
N LEU A 113 -7.67 -8.79 12.65
CA LEU A 113 -7.35 -8.79 11.23
C LEU A 113 -8.63 -8.66 10.40
N ARG A 114 -8.69 -7.62 9.58
CA ARG A 114 -9.78 -7.38 8.64
C ARG A 114 -9.42 -7.84 7.23
N ASP A 115 -8.21 -7.50 6.78
CA ASP A 115 -7.76 -7.77 5.40
C ASP A 115 -6.22 -7.84 5.34
N ILE A 116 -5.69 -8.54 4.33
CA ILE A 116 -4.27 -8.56 3.98
C ILE A 116 -4.12 -8.31 2.48
N GLN A 117 -3.32 -7.31 2.15
CA GLN A 117 -3.03 -6.94 0.76
C GLN A 117 -1.55 -7.20 0.46
N TYR A 118 -1.25 -7.84 -0.67
CA TYR A 118 0.10 -8.25 -1.05
C TYR A 118 0.63 -7.39 -2.19
N TYR A 119 1.91 -7.03 -2.09
CA TYR A 119 2.59 -6.16 -3.03
C TYR A 119 4.03 -6.60 -3.23
N TYR A 120 4.66 -6.04 -4.25
CA TYR A 120 6.10 -6.06 -4.37
C TYR A 120 6.61 -4.70 -4.86
N THR A 121 7.87 -4.43 -4.58
CA THR A 121 8.63 -3.36 -5.22
C THR A 121 9.89 -3.93 -5.85
N GLU A 122 10.35 -3.29 -6.92
CA GLU A 122 11.52 -3.67 -7.67
C GLU A 122 12.36 -2.44 -8.01
N GLY A 123 13.65 -2.67 -8.22
CA GLY A 123 14.59 -1.62 -8.59
C GLY A 123 15.98 -2.18 -8.82
N ASN A 124 16.93 -1.30 -9.10
CA ASN A 124 18.33 -1.67 -9.26
C ASN A 124 19.14 -1.05 -8.12
N PHE A 125 20.23 -1.72 -7.73
CA PHE A 125 21.19 -1.11 -6.82
C PHE A 125 21.86 0.11 -7.45
N ASN A 126 22.00 1.16 -6.64
CA ASN A 126 22.90 2.26 -6.93
C ASN A 126 24.34 1.75 -6.97
N LYS A 127 25.19 2.43 -7.74
CA LYS A 127 26.62 2.11 -7.86
C LYS A 127 27.46 3.27 -7.34
N ASN A 128 28.56 2.95 -6.66
CA ASN A 128 29.58 3.93 -6.35
C ASN A 128 30.40 4.25 -7.61
N LEU A 129 30.15 5.40 -8.22
CA LEU A 129 30.84 5.84 -9.44
C LEU A 129 32.29 6.28 -9.20
N GLU A 130 32.70 6.46 -7.95
CA GLU A 130 34.07 6.86 -7.57
C GLU A 130 35.04 5.68 -7.52
N THR A 131 34.53 4.44 -7.53
CA THR A 131 35.34 3.22 -7.52
C THR A 131 35.52 2.67 -8.94
N GLU A 132 36.72 2.18 -9.27
CA GLU A 132 37.00 1.52 -10.56
C GLU A 132 36.09 0.31 -10.80
N THR A 133 35.73 -0.40 -9.73
CA THR A 133 34.87 -1.59 -9.74
C THR A 133 33.37 -1.28 -9.83
N LYS A 134 32.96 -0.01 -9.68
CA LYS A 134 31.55 0.45 -9.69
C LYS A 134 30.64 -0.40 -8.79
N GLU A 135 31.10 -0.63 -7.58
CA GLU A 135 30.43 -1.53 -6.63
C GLU A 135 29.01 -1.07 -6.28
N PHE A 136 28.12 -2.04 -6.08
CA PHE A 136 26.78 -1.77 -5.59
C PHE A 136 26.82 -1.23 -4.16
N VAL A 137 26.00 -0.22 -3.89
CA VAL A 137 25.89 0.42 -2.58
C VAL A 137 24.47 0.33 -2.03
N GLU A 138 24.32 0.69 -0.76
CA GLU A 138 23.02 0.83 -0.13
C GLU A 138 22.10 1.71 -0.98
N THR A 139 20.87 1.24 -1.16
CA THR A 139 19.91 1.83 -2.08
C THR A 139 18.55 1.99 -1.41
N ASP A 140 18.00 3.19 -1.56
CA ASP A 140 16.65 3.52 -1.14
C ASP A 140 15.67 3.12 -2.25
N LEU A 141 14.72 2.25 -1.91
CA LEU A 141 13.58 1.95 -2.78
C LEU A 141 12.30 2.46 -2.13
N SER A 142 11.44 3.08 -2.93
CA SER A 142 10.13 3.51 -2.44
C SER A 142 9.00 2.95 -3.30
N LYS A 143 7.90 2.59 -2.66
CA LYS A 143 6.67 2.17 -3.32
C LYS A 143 5.51 2.99 -2.79
N THR A 144 4.76 3.61 -3.69
CA THR A 144 3.47 4.24 -3.35
C THR A 144 2.32 3.33 -3.74
N ILE A 145 1.43 3.09 -2.80
CA ILE A 145 0.28 2.20 -2.90
C ILE A 145 -0.97 3.03 -2.70
N THR A 146 -1.93 2.88 -3.61
CA THR A 146 -3.29 3.38 -3.36
C THR A 146 -4.03 2.32 -2.57
N ILE A 147 -4.33 2.63 -1.33
CA ILE A 147 -5.13 1.80 -0.44
C ILE A 147 -6.58 2.20 -0.65
N ASN A 148 -7.44 1.21 -0.90
CA ASN A 148 -8.89 1.38 -0.90
C ASN A 148 -9.49 0.28 -0.02
N ILE A 149 -10.19 0.67 1.05
CA ILE A 149 -10.77 -0.26 2.01
C ILE A 149 -12.26 0.09 2.14
N PRO A 150 -13.17 -0.80 1.74
CA PRO A 150 -14.59 -0.55 1.86
C PRO A 150 -15.06 -0.66 3.31
N ASP A 151 -16.23 -0.07 3.58
CA ASP A 151 -16.96 -0.19 4.85
C ASP A 151 -16.09 0.10 6.09
N VAL A 152 -15.25 1.13 6.03
CA VAL A 152 -14.49 1.64 7.17
C VAL A 152 -15.37 2.64 7.90
N ASP A 153 -15.99 2.21 8.99
CA ASP A 153 -16.74 3.05 9.91
C ASP A 153 -15.84 3.70 10.97
N GLU A 154 -14.64 3.16 11.19
CA GLU A 154 -13.78 3.50 12.33
C GLU A 154 -12.28 3.57 12.01
N MET A 155 -11.46 4.06 12.96
CA MET A 155 -10.01 4.17 12.78
C MET A 155 -9.34 2.79 12.71
N ILE A 156 -8.85 2.45 11.51
CA ILE A 156 -8.03 1.26 11.25
C ILE A 156 -6.57 1.45 11.70
N THR A 157 -5.83 0.34 11.76
CA THR A 157 -4.36 0.33 11.84
C THR A 157 -3.80 -0.47 10.68
N ILE A 158 -2.75 0.03 10.03
CA ILE A 158 -2.07 -0.68 8.94
C ILE A 158 -0.77 -1.24 9.48
N VAL A 159 -0.51 -2.52 9.28
CA VAL A 159 0.75 -3.18 9.63
C VAL A 159 1.46 -3.57 8.34
N VAL A 160 2.71 -3.12 8.18
CA VAL A 160 3.57 -3.48 7.04
C VAL A 160 4.57 -4.54 7.47
N GLY A 161 4.74 -5.57 6.66
CA GLY A 161 5.79 -6.57 6.85
C GLY A 161 6.23 -7.16 5.52
N PHE A 162 7.46 -7.67 5.46
CA PHE A 162 7.91 -8.47 4.33
C PHE A 162 7.21 -9.83 4.33
N MET A 163 7.04 -10.40 3.14
CA MET A 163 6.62 -11.78 2.99
C MET A 163 7.86 -12.65 3.13
N LEU A 164 7.95 -13.38 4.24
CA LEU A 164 9.08 -14.23 4.56
C LEU A 164 8.70 -15.70 4.41
N ASP A 165 9.60 -16.48 3.81
CA ASP A 165 9.55 -17.93 3.94
C ASP A 165 10.06 -18.38 5.32
N LYS A 166 9.87 -19.67 5.63
CA LYS A 166 10.27 -20.24 6.93
C LYS A 166 11.78 -20.09 7.17
N GLN A 167 12.59 -20.22 6.13
CA GLN A 167 14.04 -20.16 6.25
C GLN A 167 14.49 -18.74 6.57
N GLN A 168 13.90 -17.73 5.91
CA GLN A 168 14.14 -16.32 6.21
C GLN A 168 13.73 -15.97 7.65
N LEU A 169 12.61 -16.50 8.14
CA LEU A 169 12.16 -16.29 9.52
C LEU A 169 13.13 -16.86 10.56
N GLU A 170 13.66 -18.06 10.31
CA GLU A 170 14.63 -18.73 11.20
C GLU A 170 15.99 -18.00 11.25
N ILE A 171 16.41 -17.35 10.17
CA ILE A 171 17.68 -16.63 10.12
C ILE A 171 17.57 -15.24 10.78
N LEU A 172 16.38 -14.63 10.72
CA LEU A 172 16.16 -13.25 11.17
C LEU A 172 15.76 -13.12 12.65
N ASN A 173 15.30 -14.21 13.29
CA ASN A 173 14.81 -14.24 14.67
C ASN A 173 15.54 -15.30 15.49
#